data_AF-A0A939GXD2-F1
#
_entry.id   AF-A0A939GXD2-F1
#
_cell.length_a   1.000
_cell.length_b   1.000
_cell.length_c   1.000
_cell.angle_alpha   90.00
_cell.angle_beta   90.00
_cell.angle_gamma   90.00
#
_symmetry.space_group_name_H-M   'P 1'
#
loop_
_entity.id
_entity.type
_entity.pdbx_description
1 polymer ?
#
loop_
_entity_poly.entity_id
_entity_poly.type
_entity_poly.pdbx_seq_one_letter_code
_entity_poly.pdbx_strand_id
1 'polypeptide(L)' 'MRSVIRRDVPSKVTLVPGKQGEIVWQFAKAGTVNFACLMLGHYEAGMKWAVKMAKK' A
#
# COMPACT_ATOMS: atom_id res chain seq x y z
N MET A 1 17.12 11.87 14.96
CA MET A 1 16.30 10.68 15.29
C MET A 1 16.10 9.85 14.04
N ARG A 2 16.78 8.71 13.93
CA ARG A 2 16.69 7.81 12.76
C ARG A 2 15.50 6.87 12.98
N SER A 3 14.37 7.20 12.35
CA SER A 3 13.20 6.32 12.33
C SER A 3 13.61 4.97 11.73
N VAL A 4 13.43 3.93 12.53
CA VAL A 4 13.79 2.55 12.22
C VAL A 4 12.80 2.00 11.18
N ILE A 5 13.21 1.94 9.92
CA ILE A 5 12.54 1.13 8.90
C ILE A 5 12.81 -0.33 9.28
N ARG A 6 11.82 -1.04 9.83
CA ARG A 6 11.93 -2.48 10.12
C ARG A 6 10.92 -3.30 9.33
N ARG A 7 11.48 -4.27 8.60
CA ARG A 7 10.93 -5.29 7.70
C ARG A 7 10.49 -4.81 6.30
N ASP A 8 11.41 -5.03 5.35
CA ASP A 8 11.20 -5.16 3.91
C ASP A 8 10.09 -6.16 3.57
N VAL A 9 8.84 -5.72 3.68
CA VAL A 9 7.78 -6.28 2.86
C VAL A 9 7.71 -5.35 1.65
N PRO A 10 8.11 -5.78 0.44
CA PRO A 10 8.21 -4.90 -0.74
C PRO A 10 6.88 -4.23 -1.11
N SER A 11 5.78 -4.70 -0.51
CA SER A 11 4.43 -4.22 -0.74
C SER A 11 3.86 -3.36 0.41
N LYS A 12 4.69 -2.75 1.25
CA LYS A 12 4.21 -1.91 2.36
C LYS A 12 5.16 -0.75 2.65
N VAL A 13 4.57 0.43 2.80
CA VAL A 13 5.25 1.63 3.32
C VAL A 13 4.52 2.12 4.57
N THR A 14 5.25 2.65 5.54
CA THR A 14 4.67 3.34 6.70
C THR A 14 5.03 4.82 6.60
N LEU A 15 4.02 5.68 6.51
CA LEU A 15 4.18 7.12 6.37
C LEU A 15 3.70 7.82 7.65
N VAL A 16 4.41 8.86 8.06
CA VAL A 16 3.90 9.81 9.06
C VAL A 16 3.02 10.86 8.38
N PRO A 17 2.12 11.54 9.11
CA PRO A 17 1.25 12.57 8.54
C PRO A 17 2.02 13.63 7.74
N GLY A 18 1.49 14.00 6.57
CA GLY A 18 2.10 15.00 5.69
C GLY A 18 3.34 14.51 4.90
N LYS A 19 3.69 13.23 4.97
CA LYS A 19 4.74 12.63 4.12
C LYS A 19 4.15 11.87 2.96
N GLN A 20 4.99 11.68 1.95
CA GLN A 20 4.70 10.91 0.75
C GLN A 20 5.73 9.77 0.62
N GLY A 21 5.32 8.69 -0.03
CA GLY A 21 6.18 7.57 -0.39
C GLY A 21 5.57 6.83 -1.56
N GLU A 22 6.38 6.04 -2.25
CA GLU A 22 5.99 5.34 -3.46
C GLU A 22 6.13 3.83 -3.27
N ILE A 23 5.22 3.07 -3.87
CA ILE A 23 5.37 1.63 -4.05
C ILE A 23 5.07 1.31 -5.52
N VAL A 24 6.04 0.70 -6.20
CA VAL A 24 5.92 0.31 -7.61
C VAL A 24 5.81 -1.21 -7.70
N TRP A 25 4.72 -1.68 -8.30
CA TRP A 25 4.48 -3.10 -8.56
C TRP A 25 4.31 -3.36 -10.05
N GLN A 26 4.86 -4.49 -10.51
CA GLN A 26 4.61 -5.02 -11.85
C GLN A 26 3.71 -6.24 -11.74
N PHE A 27 2.64 -6.27 -12.52
CA PHE A 27 1.66 -7.35 -12.49
C PHE A 27 1.75 -8.19 -13.76
N ALA A 28 2.05 -9.48 -13.59
CA ALA A 28 2.16 -10.41 -14.72
C ALA A 28 0.80 -10.88 -15.26
N LYS A 29 -0.29 -10.68 -14.50
CA LYS A 29 -1.63 -11.18 -14.84
C LYS A 29 -2.68 -10.10 -14.57
N ALA A 30 -3.74 -10.12 -15.37
CA ALA A 30 -4.94 -9.33 -15.13
C ALA A 30 -5.67 -9.81 -13.86
N GLY A 31 -6.38 -8.90 -13.20
CA GLY A 31 -7.08 -9.17 -11.95
C GLY A 31 -7.42 -7.90 -11.17
N THR A 32 -7.92 -8.07 -9.96
CA THR A 32 -8.16 -6.97 -9.03
C THR A 32 -7.16 -7.04 -7.89
N VAL A 33 -6.52 -5.92 -7.58
CA VAL A 33 -5.59 -5.79 -6.46
C VAL A 33 -6.18 -4.87 -5.43
N ASN A 34 -6.17 -5.30 -4.18
CA ASN A 34 -6.64 -4.52 -3.04
C ASN A 34 -5.45 -3.93 -2.30
N PHE A 35 -5.55 -2.65 -1.96
CA PHE A 35 -4.60 -1.92 -1.15
C PHE A 35 -5.32 -1.33 0.05
N ALA A 36 -4.71 -1.42 1.22
CA ALA A 36 -5.29 -0.80 2.39
C ALA A 36 -4.23 -0.43 3.43
N CYS A 37 -4.60 0.50 4.31
CA CYS A 37 -3.80 0.77 5.50
C CYS A 37 -4.08 -0.29 6.56
N LEU A 38 -3.00 -0.88 7.08
CA LEU A 38 -3.06 -1.91 8.12
C LEU A 38 -2.99 -1.32 9.54
N MET A 39 -3.08 -0.01 9.68
CA MET A 39 -3.23 0.63 10.99
C MET A 39 -4.64 0.39 11.52
N LEU A 40 -4.73 0.15 12.83
CA LEU A 40 -5.99 -0.11 13.51
C LEU A 40 -7.00 1.01 13.23
N GLY A 41 -8.22 0.65 12.82
CA GLY A 41 -9.30 1.60 12.53
C GLY A 41 -9.22 2.28 11.17
N HIS A 42 -8.07 2.26 10.48
CA HIS A 42 -7.94 2.94 9.19
C HIS A 42 -8.66 2.19 8.07
N TYR A 43 -8.64 0.86 8.11
CA TYR A 43 -9.36 0.04 7.13
C TYR A 43 -10.87 0.26 7.22
N GLU A 44 -11.40 0.26 8.45
CA GLU A 44 -12.80 0.49 8.77
C GLU A 44 -13.24 1.92 8.45
N ALA A 45 -12.35 2.90 8.67
CA ALA A 45 -12.53 4.29 8.26
C ALA A 45 -12.50 4.50 6.73
N GLY A 46 -12.25 3.45 5.94
CA GLY A 46 -12.33 3.50 4.49
C GLY A 46 -11.00 3.69 3.78
N MET A 47 -9.87 3.57 4.48
CA MET A 47 -8.53 3.61 3.88
C MET A 47 -8.20 2.28 3.17
N LYS A 48 -9.05 1.93 2.20
CA LYS A 48 -9.02 0.71 1.39
C LYS A 48 -9.43 1.06 -0.05
N TRP A 49 -8.72 0.48 -1.00
CA TRP A 49 -8.93 0.72 -2.43
C TRP A 49 -8.75 -0.58 -3.20
N ALA A 50 -9.45 -0.69 -4.32
CA ALA A 50 -9.32 -1.78 -5.26
C ALA A 50 -9.00 -1.22 -6.64
N VAL A 51 -7.97 -1.78 -7.29
CA VAL A 51 -7.58 -1.41 -8.66
C VAL A 51 -7.76 -2.62 -9.54
N LYS A 52 -8.53 -2.46 -10.62
CA LYS A 52 -8.73 -3.50 -11.64
C LYS A 52 -7.73 -3.33 -12.76
N MET A 53 -6.97 -4.38 -13.04
CA MET A 53 -6.01 -4.44 -14.14
C MET A 53 -6.62 -5.26 -15.27
N ALA A 54 -6.78 -4.64 -16.43
CA ALA A 54 -7.15 -5.32 -17.66
C ALA A 54 -5.90 -5.71 -18.45
N LYS A 55 -6.00 -6.76 -19.27
CA LYS A 55 -4.99 -6.99 -20.32
C LYS A 55 -5.08 -5.84 -21.32
N LYS A 56 -3.92 -5.36 -21.77
CA LYS A 56 -3.84 -4.37 -22.84
C LYS A 56 -4.29 -4.98 -24.16
#